data_AF-A0A954THN8-F1
#
_entry.id   AF-A0A954THN8-F1
#
_cell.length_a   1.000
_cell.length_b   1.000
_cell.length_c   1.000
_cell.angle_alpha   90.00
_cell.angle_beta   90.00
_cell.angle_gamma   90.00
#
_symmetry.space_group_name_H-M   'P 1'
#
loop_
_entity.id
_entity.type
_entity.pdbx_description
1 polymer ?
#
loop_
_entity_poly.entity_id
_entity_poly.type
_entity_poly.pdbx_seq_one_letter_code
_entity_poly.pdbx_strand_id
1 'polypeptide(L)' 'MRTAFVVFNGMTMLDFVGVYDPLTRLKSMGFMSEFAWDVCSLSKTVKDDHGLELLPTST' A
#
# COMPACT_ATOMS: atom_id res chain seq x y z
N MET A 1 -10.83 -9.78 6.90
CA MET A 1 -10.98 -8.30 6.98
C MET A 1 -10.42 -7.69 5.70
N ARG A 2 -11.05 -6.64 5.14
CA ARG A 2 -10.62 -6.02 3.87
C ARG A 2 -10.21 -4.56 4.08
N THR A 3 -9.03 -4.18 3.59
CA THR A 3 -8.42 -2.85 3.76
C THR A 3 -8.06 -2.25 2.42
N ALA A 4 -8.13 -0.92 2.29
CA ALA A 4 -7.63 -0.21 1.11
C ALA A 4 -6.47 0.70 1.53
N PHE A 5 -5.32 0.53 0.89
CA PHE A 5 -4.18 1.43 1.03
C PHE A 5 -4.27 2.51 -0.04
N VAL A 6 -4.66 3.72 0.35
CA VAL A 6 -4.78 4.85 -0.59
C VAL A 6 -3.42 5.53 -0.71
N VAL A 7 -2.87 5.54 -1.93
CA VAL A 7 -1.60 6.16 -2.26
C VAL A 7 -1.81 7.33 -3.23
N PHE A 8 -0.98 8.36 -3.15
CA PHE A 8 -1.09 9.58 -3.96
C PHE A 8 0.27 10.24 -4.18
N ASN A 9 0.37 11.07 -5.22
CA ASN A 9 1.62 11.74 -5.58
C ASN A 9 2.11 12.68 -4.47
N GLY A 10 3.42 12.67 -4.22
CA GLY A 10 4.05 13.50 -3.18
C GLY A 10 3.93 12.94 -1.76
N MET A 11 3.40 11.73 -1.59
CA MET A 11 3.57 10.98 -0.35
C MET A 11 5.00 10.41 -0.27
N THR A 12 5.53 10.21 0.94
CA THR A 12 6.79 9.49 1.08
C THR A 12 6.53 7.98 0.95
N MET A 13 7.36 7.29 0.15
CA MET A 13 7.23 5.84 0.04
C MET A 13 7.60 5.12 1.33
N LEU A 14 8.49 5.73 2.13
CA LEU A 14 8.93 5.17 3.40
C LEU A 14 7.78 5.10 4.42
N ASP A 15 6.96 6.15 4.53
CA ASP A 15 5.79 6.13 5.41
C ASP A 15 4.77 5.08 4.95
N PHE A 16 4.57 4.94 3.64
CA PHE A 16 3.69 3.92 3.08
C PHE A 16 4.17 2.50 3.43
N VAL A 17 5.43 2.18 3.14
CA VAL A 17 6.00 0.84 3.42
C VAL A 17 6.04 0.56 4.92
N GLY A 18 6.27 1.59 5.75
CA GLY A 18 6.26 1.48 7.20
C GLY A 18 4.93 0.99 7.77
N VAL A 19 3.80 1.30 7.11
CA VAL A 19 2.48 0.79 7.49
C VAL A 19 2.11 -0.49 6.74
N TYR A 20 2.45 -0.57 5.46
CA TYR A 20 2.11 -1.70 4.58
C TYR A 20 2.77 -3.01 5.03
N ASP A 21 4.07 -3.01 5.32
CA ASP A 21 4.81 -4.21 5.69
C ASP A 21 4.27 -4.90 6.97
N PRO A 22 4.13 -4.22 8.13
CA PRO A 22 3.64 -4.87 9.33
C PRO A 22 2.18 -5.36 9.20
N LEU A 23 1.31 -4.60 8.53
CA LEU A 23 -0.09 -5.01 8.35
C LEU A 23 -0.23 -6.22 7.44
N THR A 24 0.51 -6.26 6.34
CA THR A 24 0.47 -7.42 5.43
C THR A 24 1.13 -8.66 6.04
N ARG A 25 2.12 -8.48 6.93
CA ARG A 25 2.71 -9.58 7.71
C ARG A 25 1.74 -10.25 8.67
N LEU A 26 0.70 -9.56 9.16
CA LEU A 26 -0.33 -10.21 9.98
C LEU A 26 -0.97 -11.41 9.27
N LYS A 27 -1.07 -11.34 7.94
CA LYS A 27 -1.53 -12.47 7.12
C LYS A 27 -0.51 -13.60 7.07
N SER A 28 0.74 -13.30 6.71
CA SER A 28 1.77 -14.32 6.53
C SER A 28 2.18 -15.00 7.83
N MET A 29 2.05 -14.31 8.96
CA MET A 29 2.27 -14.85 10.30
C MET A 29 1.09 -15.66 10.85
N GLY A 30 -0.04 -15.72 10.12
CA GLY A 30 -1.21 -16.50 10.51
C GLY A 30 -2.08 -15.84 11.58
N PHE A 31 -1.79 -14.61 12.01
CA PHE A 31 -2.64 -13.87 12.94
C PHE A 31 -3.95 -13.41 12.30
N MET A 32 -3.95 -13.17 10.99
CA MET A 32 -5.13 -12.75 10.24
C MET A 32 -5.11 -13.32 8.81
N SER A 33 -5.33 -14.63 8.68
CA SER A 33 -5.26 -15.36 7.39
C SER A 33 -6.22 -14.82 6.32
N GLU A 34 -7.40 -14.34 6.74
CA GLU A 34 -8.41 -13.73 5.87
C GLU A 34 -8.20 -12.21 5.66
N PHE A 35 -7.01 -11.69 5.96
CA PHE A 35 -6.67 -10.31 5.63
C PHE A 35 -6.50 -10.17 4.11
N ALA A 36 -7.19 -9.19 3.55
CA ALA A 36 -7.14 -8.86 2.14
C ALA A 36 -6.96 -7.34 2.01
N TRP A 37 -6.16 -6.92 1.05
CA TRP A 37 -5.91 -5.51 0.81
C TRP A 37 -5.76 -5.22 -0.67
N ASP A 38 -6.10 -3.99 -1.03
CA ASP A 38 -5.90 -3.41 -2.35
C ASP A 38 -5.09 -2.11 -2.18
N VAL A 39 -4.14 -1.84 -3.08
CA VAL A 39 -3.47 -0.54 -3.14
C VAL A 39 -4.18 0.32 -4.18
N CYS A 40 -4.79 1.41 -3.75
CA CYS A 40 -5.69 2.22 -4.54
C CYS A 40 -5.10 3.61 -4.79
N SER A 41 -5.36 4.18 -5.96
CA SER A 41 -4.96 5.55 -6.28
C SER A 41 -5.93 6.17 -7.28
N LEU A 42 -6.06 7.49 -7.27
CA LEU A 42 -6.75 8.22 -8.34
C LEU A 42 -5.92 8.31 -9.63
N SER A 43 -4.64 7.92 -9.58
CA SER A 43 -3.70 7.96 -10.70
C SER A 43 -3.21 6.56 -11.06
N LYS A 44 -2.95 6.31 -12.34
CA LYS A 44 -2.38 5.02 -12.80
C LYS A 44 -0.98 4.73 -12.25
N THR A 45 -0.24 5.78 -11.90
CA THR A 45 1.09 5.71 -11.32
C THR A 45 1.18 6.76 -10.22
N VAL A 46 1.80 6.39 -9.12
CA VAL A 46 2.12 7.31 -8.01
C VAL A 46 3.62 7.50 -7.96
N LYS A 47 4.06 8.75 -7.83
CA LYS A 47 5.47 9.10 -7.60
C LYS A 47 5.65 9.66 -6.21
N ASP A 48 6.66 9.18 -5.50
CA ASP A 48 7.11 9.82 -4.27
C ASP A 48 7.91 11.11 -4.56
N ASP A 49 8.33 11.77 -3.49
CA ASP A 49 9.16 12.97 -3.50
C ASP A 49 10.59 12.75 -4.04
N HIS A 50 11.04 11.50 -4.11
CA HIS A 50 12.34 11.09 -4.63
C HIS A 50 12.26 10.53 -6.06
N GLY A 51 11.08 10.51 -6.68
CA GLY A 51 10.84 10.02 -8.04
C GLY A 51 10.66 8.51 -8.16
N LEU A 52 10.55 7.78 -7.05
CA LEU A 52 10.19 6.37 -7.04
C LEU A 52 8.74 6.19 -7.49
N GLU A 53 8.54 5.27 -8.43
CA GLU A 53 7.22 4.99 -9.00
C GLU A 53 6.58 3.77 -8.35
N LEU A 54 5.30 3.89 -8.02
CA LEU A 54 4.45 2.81 -7.54
C LEU A 54 3.25 2.63 -8.46
N LEU A 55 2.96 1.37 -8.81
CA LEU A 55 1.80 0.97 -9.60
C LEU A 55 0.70 0.46 -8.65
N PRO A 56 -0.40 1.20 -8.49
CA PRO A 56 -1.53 0.78 -7.68
C PRO A 56 -2.21 -0.45 -8.28
N THR A 57 -2.79 -1.28 -7.42
CA THR A 57 -3.56 -2.47 -7.80
C THR A 57 -4.96 -2.13 -8.32
N SER A 58 -5.49 -0.95 -7.93
CA SER A 58 -6.79 -0.46 -8.37
C SER A 58 -6.76 1.06 -8.58
N THR A 59 -7.48 1.54 -9.60
CA THR A 59 -7.61 2.97 -9.96
C THR A 59 -9.07 3.39 -9.93
#